data_AF-A0A6V7K7R7-F1
#
_entry.id   AF-A0A6V7K7R7-F1
#
_cell.length_a   1.000
_cell.length_b   1.000
_cell.length_c   1.000
_cell.angle_alpha   90.00
_cell.angle_beta   90.00
_cell.angle_gamma   90.00
#
_symmetry.space_group_name_H-M   'P 1'
#
loop_
_entity.id
_entity.type
_entity.pdbx_description
1 polymer ?
#
loop_
_entity_poly.entity_id
_entity_poly.type
_entity_poly.pdbx_seq_one_letter_code
_entity_poly.pdbx_strand_id
1 'polypeptide(L)' 'MELPREKATIKIALLIANDDYEYHDKLRTPKNDVIKLSQLLEEIGFKVICFQNLDIQQMKKAIKIFSAFLSEGAY' A
#
# COMPACT_ATOMS: atom_id res chain seq x y z
N MET A 1 22.61 -19.76 17.50
CA MET A 1 21.26 -20.24 17.12
C MET A 1 20.62 -19.12 16.33
N GLU A 2 20.48 -19.27 15.01
CA GLU A 2 19.58 -18.39 14.25
C GLU A 2 18.16 -18.70 14.73
N LEU A 3 17.47 -17.68 15.25
CA LEU A 3 16.03 -17.77 15.48
C LEU A 3 15.37 -18.15 14.14
N PRO A 4 14.40 -19.07 14.11
CA PRO A 4 13.72 -19.40 12.87
C PRO A 4 13.15 -18.09 12.29
N ARG A 5 13.50 -17.78 11.04
CA ARG A 5 12.91 -16.64 10.33
C ARG A 5 11.40 -16.83 10.37
N GLU A 6 10.72 -15.97 11.12
CA GLU A 6 9.26 -15.92 11.10
C GLU A 6 8.83 -15.68 9.65
N LYS A 7 8.25 -16.71 9.04
CA LYS A 7 7.75 -16.63 7.67
C LYS A 7 6.37 -16.02 7.72
N ALA A 8 6.22 -14.82 7.16
CA ALA A 8 4.91 -14.24 6.94
C ALA A 8 4.04 -15.19 6.12
N THR A 9 2.80 -15.38 6.53
CA THR A 9 1.81 -16.20 5.82
C THR A 9 1.36 -15.53 4.53
N ILE A 10 1.36 -14.19 4.52
CA ILE A 10 1.13 -13.32 3.38
C ILE A 10 1.90 -12.02 3.57
N LYS A 11 2.37 -11.40 2.48
CA LYS A 11 2.87 -10.03 2.46
C LYS A 11 1.92 -9.19 1.60
N ILE A 12 1.32 -8.15 2.15
CA ILE A 12 0.38 -7.30 1.42
C ILE A 12 0.60 -5.83 1.74
N ALA A 13 0.56 -4.97 0.72
CA ALA A 13 0.75 -3.53 0.88
C ALA A 13 -0.39 -2.75 0.22
N LEU A 14 -0.82 -1.67 0.87
CA LEU A 14 -1.73 -0.68 0.32
C LEU A 14 -0.95 0.62 0.08
N LEU A 15 -0.89 1.07 -1.16
CA LEU A 15 -0.29 2.34 -1.56
C LEU A 15 -1.36 3.28 -2.11
N ILE A 16 -1.38 4.53 -1.64
CA ILE A 16 -2.33 5.56 -2.09
C ILE A 16 -1.54 6.80 -2.51
N ALA A 17 -1.61 7.17 -3.78
CA ALA A 17 -1.00 8.38 -4.34
C ALA A 17 -2.04 9.48 -4.50
N ASN A 18 -2.09 10.42 -3.56
CA ASN A 18 -2.91 11.63 -3.72
C ASN A 18 -2.02 12.80 -4.15
N ASP A 19 -2.21 13.28 -5.37
CA ASP A 19 -1.47 14.37 -6.00
C ASP A 19 -2.35 15.51 -6.54
N ASP A 20 -3.64 15.25 -6.82
CA ASP A 20 -4.58 16.22 -7.39
C ASP A 20 -5.64 16.65 -6.36
N TYR A 21 -5.24 17.54 -5.45
CA TYR A 21 -6.13 18.07 -4.42
C TYR A 21 -6.98 19.23 -4.96
N GLU A 22 -8.27 19.21 -4.64
CA GLU A 22 -9.22 20.26 -5.08
C GLU A 22 -8.95 21.62 -4.42
N TYR A 23 -8.59 21.63 -3.14
CA TYR A 23 -8.43 22.84 -2.32
C TYR A 23 -6.99 23.10 -1.86
N HIS A 24 -6.02 22.36 -2.38
CA HIS A 24 -4.59 22.47 -2.01
C HIS A 24 -3.71 22.36 -3.24
N ASP A 25 -2.44 22.74 -3.11
CA ASP A 25 -1.47 22.62 -4.19
C ASP A 25 -1.32 21.18 -4.67
N LYS A 26 -1.22 21.02 -5.99
CA LYS A 26 -0.96 19.71 -6.61
C LYS A 26 0.47 19.26 -6.32
N LEU A 27 0.60 18.00 -5.94
CA LEU A 27 1.90 17.37 -5.70
C LEU A 27 2.43 16.75 -6.99
N ARG A 28 3.76 16.63 -7.13
CA ARG A 28 4.39 16.16 -8.38
C ARG A 28 4.97 14.75 -8.29
N THR A 29 5.28 14.29 -7.10
CA THR A 29 6.02 13.05 -6.86
C THR A 29 5.16 11.83 -6.47
N PRO A 30 3.99 11.95 -5.79
CA PRO A 30 3.31 10.78 -5.21
C PRO A 30 3.07 9.62 -6.17
N LYS A 31 2.65 9.93 -7.41
CA LYS A 31 2.46 8.90 -8.45
C LYS A 31 3.75 8.14 -8.77
N ASN A 32 4.86 8.86 -8.99
CA ASN A 32 6.14 8.25 -9.32
C ASN A 32 6.72 7.49 -8.11
N ASP A 33 6.49 7.99 -6.89
CA ASP A 33 6.92 7.34 -5.66
C ASP A 33 6.19 6.01 -5.46
N VAL A 34 4.86 5.98 -5.66
CA VAL A 34 4.06 4.75 -5.57
C VAL A 34 4.45 3.73 -6.63
N ILE A 35 4.74 4.15 -7.88
CA ILE A 35 5.20 3.22 -8.94
C ILE A 35 6.53 2.55 -8.54
N LYS A 36 7.51 3.33 -8.07
CA LYS A 36 8.81 2.78 -7.65
C LYS A 36 8.66 1.86 -6.45
N LEU A 37 7.87 2.29 -5.46
CA LEU A 37 7.67 1.52 -4.24
C LEU A 37 6.88 0.24 -4.51
N SER A 38 5.88 0.27 -5.40
CA SER A 38 5.13 -0.94 -5.77
C SER A 38 6.05 -1.98 -6.40
N GLN A 39 6.92 -1.57 -7.33
CA GLN A 39 7.90 -2.46 -7.96
C GLN A 39 8.83 -3.11 -6.92
N LEU A 40 9.42 -2.31 -6.03
CA LEU A 40 10.30 -2.82 -4.98
C LEU A 40 9.59 -3.77 -4.00
N LEU A 41 8.33 -3.49 -3.67
CA LEU A 41 7.54 -4.35 -2.78
C LEU A 41 7.16 -5.66 -3.48
N GLU A 42 6.78 -5.61 -4.74
CA GLU A 42 6.49 -6.79 -5.56
C GLU A 42 7.73 -7.69 -5.69
N GLU A 43 8.93 -7.12 -5.90
CA GLU A 43 10.20 -7.85 -5.96
C GLU A 43 10.49 -8.67 -4.69
N ILE A 44 10.09 -8.17 -3.51
CA ILE A 44 10.27 -8.87 -2.23
C ILE A 44 9.04 -9.69 -1.80
N GLY A 45 8.10 -9.88 -2.72
CA GLY A 45 6.97 -10.81 -2.61
C GLY A 45 5.70 -10.24 -1.99
N PHE A 46 5.54 -8.91 -1.94
CA PHE A 46 4.25 -8.32 -1.55
C PHE A 46 3.24 -8.40 -2.69
N LYS A 47 1.99 -8.63 -2.31
CA LYS A 47 0.85 -8.26 -3.15
C LYS A 47 0.55 -6.78 -2.89
N VAL A 48 0.62 -5.95 -3.93
CA VAL A 48 0.44 -4.51 -3.79
C VAL A 48 -0.91 -4.08 -4.34
N ILE A 49 -1.65 -3.30 -3.56
CA ILE A 49 -2.89 -2.63 -3.97
C ILE A 49 -2.57 -1.14 -4.09
N CYS A 50 -2.68 -0.58 -5.29
CA CYS A 50 -2.41 0.82 -5.55
C CYS A 50 -3.69 1.59 -5.89
N PHE A 51 -3.86 2.77 -5.30
CA PHE A 51 -4.89 3.73 -5.67
C PHE A 51 -4.30 5.11 -5.93
N GLN A 52 -4.99 5.93 -6.73
CA GLN A 52 -4.61 7.30 -7.01
C GLN A 52 -5.80 8.24 -6.74
N ASN A 53 -5.52 9.40 -6.13
CA ASN A 53 -6.46 10.50 -5.88
C ASN A 53 -7.79 10.05 -5.26
N LEU A 54 -7.70 9.42 -4.10
CA LEU A 54 -8.86 9.01 -3.33
C LEU A 54 -9.38 10.15 -2.44
N ASP A 55 -10.70 10.32 -2.43
CA ASP A 55 -11.39 11.10 -1.40
C ASP A 55 -11.44 10.36 -0.05
N ILE A 56 -11.90 11.04 1.00
CA ILE A 56 -11.93 10.48 2.36
C ILE A 56 -12.79 9.21 2.50
N GLN A 57 -13.89 9.09 1.77
CA GLN A 57 -14.76 7.92 1.81
C GLN A 57 -14.12 6.75 1.05
N GLN A 58 -13.49 7.04 -0.08
CA GLN A 58 -12.75 6.07 -0.85
C GLN A 58 -11.54 5.55 -0.08
N MET A 59 -10.79 6.41 0.62
CA MET A 59 -9.68 6.00 1.50
C MET A 59 -10.16 5.08 2.61
N LYS A 60 -11.28 5.40 3.29
CA LYS A 60 -11.88 4.52 4.31
C LYS A 60 -12.25 3.16 3.73
N LYS A 61 -12.81 3.12 2.52
CA LYS A 61 -13.14 1.87 1.84
C LYS A 61 -11.89 1.08 1.46
N ALA A 62 -10.85 1.74 0.95
CA ALA A 62 -9.57 1.12 0.62
C ALA A 62 -8.93 0.47 1.86
N ILE A 63 -8.91 1.18 2.99
CA ILE A 63 -8.44 0.65 4.28
C ILE A 63 -9.29 -0.55 4.71
N LYS A 64 -10.62 -0.45 4.65
CA LYS A 64 -11.51 -1.57 5.01
C LYS A 64 -11.24 -2.82 4.16
N ILE A 65 -11.03 -2.66 2.86
CA ILE A 65 -10.69 -3.76 1.96
C ILE A 65 -9.33 -4.34 2.34
N PHE A 66 -8.31 -3.50 2.53
CA PHE A 66 -6.98 -3.93 2.92
C PHE A 66 -6.97 -4.69 4.25
N SER A 67 -7.69 -4.20 5.26
CA SER A 67 -7.80 -4.85 6.57
C SER A 67 -8.40 -6.26 6.50
N ALA A 68 -9.23 -6.56 5.50
CA ALA A 68 -9.79 -7.91 5.33
C ALA A 68 -8.73 -8.96 4.92
N PHE A 69 -7.55 -8.52 4.46
CA PHE A 69 -6.44 -9.40 4.10
C PHE A 69 -5.42 -9.56 5.25
N LEU A 70 -5.57 -8.82 6.35
CA LEU A 70 -4.68 -8.90 7.51
C LEU A 70 -5.11 -10.06 8.42
N SER A 71 -4.67 -11.27 8.06
CA SER A 71 -4.80 -12.48 8.89
C SER A 71 -3.62 -12.67 9.83
N GLU A 72 -3.71 -13.63 10.74
CA GLU A 72 -2.58 -14.03 11.58
C GLU A 72 -1.33 -14.37 10.73
N GLY A 73 -0.19 -13.83 11.13
CA GLY A 73 1.09 -13.97 10.41
C GLY A 73 1.20 -13.15 9.12
N ALA A 74 0.23 -12.29 8.79
CA ALA A 74 0.35 -11.33 7.70
C ALA A 74 1.41 -10.27 8.01
N TYR A 75 2.14 -9.85 6.98
CA TYR A 75 3.01 -8.68 6.97
C TYR A 75 2.43 -7.60 6.07
#